data_AF-A0A1H6E0P5-F1
#
_entry.id   AF-A0A1H6E0P5-F1
#
_cell.length_a   1.000
_cell.length_b   1.000
_cell.length_c   1.000
_cell.angle_alpha   90.00
_cell.angle_beta   90.00
_cell.angle_gamma   90.00
#
_symmetry.space_group_name_H-M   'P 1'
#
loop_
_entity.id
_entity.type
_entity.pdbx_description
1 polymer ?
#
loop_
_entity_poly.entity_id
_entity_poly.type
_entity_poly.pdbx_seq_one_letter_code
_entity_poly.pdbx_strand_id
1 'polypeptide(L)'
;MVTEVVKRSGYATAFQVVAALSTLSVLAQAVTAGQLMSGGAESPHGVGATAVHVLGLAQLVVAVLLWRPGRGAGWPALVSLAVLLLGFVQSAMGGSGVVTVHVPLGMALFGLSVWLLVWSWRR
;
A
#
# COMPACT_ATOMS: atom_id res chain seq x y z
N MET A 1 -18.53 3.96 35.55
CA MET A 1 -17.45 3.55 34.63
C MET A 1 -17.57 4.42 33.40
N VAL A 2 -16.85 5.55 33.35
CA VAL A 2 -16.90 6.48 32.22
C VAL A 2 -15.93 5.93 31.18
N THR A 3 -16.44 5.49 30.02
CA THR A 3 -15.59 5.12 28.89
C THR A 3 -14.95 6.39 28.35
N GLU A 4 -13.68 6.62 28.69
CA GLU A 4 -12.80 7.56 27.99
C GLU A 4 -12.80 7.19 26.50
N VAL A 5 -13.50 7.98 25.67
CA VAL A 5 -13.38 7.89 24.22
C VAL A 5 -12.02 8.48 23.87
N VAL A 6 -11.00 7.63 23.77
CA VAL A 6 -9.65 8.06 23.35
C VAL A 6 -9.77 8.79 22.02
N LYS A 7 -9.50 10.09 22.03
CA LYS A 7 -9.57 10.95 20.84
C LYS A 7 -8.41 10.56 19.91
N ARG A 8 -8.67 9.72 18.90
CA ARG A 8 -7.65 9.31 17.93
C ARG A 8 -7.10 10.53 17.19
N SER A 9 -5.77 10.61 17.07
CA SER A 9 -5.08 11.63 16.29
C SER A 9 -5.56 11.59 14.83
N GLY A 10 -5.96 12.74 14.26
CA GLY A 10 -6.41 12.82 12.87
C GLY A 10 -5.37 12.28 11.88
N TYR A 11 -4.08 12.43 12.17
CA TYR A 11 -3.00 11.86 11.36
C TYR A 11 -2.95 10.33 11.40
N ALA A 12 -3.23 9.72 12.56
CA ALA A 12 -3.29 8.27 12.69
C ALA A 12 -4.47 7.69 11.91
N THR A 13 -5.65 8.33 12.02
CA THR A 13 -6.82 7.95 11.23
C THR A 13 -6.57 8.10 9.73
N ALA A 14 -5.95 9.20 9.30
CA ALA A 14 -5.60 9.41 7.89
C ALA A 14 -4.63 8.33 7.39
N PHE A 15 -3.60 7.99 8.17
CA PHE A 15 -2.67 6.91 7.85
C PHE A 15 -3.38 5.55 7.73
N GLN A 16 -4.25 5.21 8.69
CA GLN A 16 -5.03 3.96 8.69
C GLN A 16 -5.92 3.84 7.45
N VAL A 17 -6.62 4.91 7.08
CA VAL A 17 -7.50 4.93 5.89
C VAL A 17 -6.69 4.76 4.62
N VAL A 18 -5.61 5.52 4.45
CA VAL A 18 -4.79 5.43 3.23
C VAL A 18 -4.06 4.08 3.15
N ALA A 19 -3.61 3.52 4.27
CA ALA A 19 -3.01 2.19 4.31
C ALA A 19 -4.02 1.09 3.93
N ALA A 20 -5.28 1.23 4.38
CA ALA A 20 -6.34 0.32 3.98
C ALA A 20 -6.63 0.40 2.47
N LEU A 21 -6.77 1.62 1.93
CA LEU A 21 -6.98 1.83 0.50
C LEU A 21 -5.81 1.32 -0.34
N SER A 22 -4.57 1.55 0.09
CA SER A 22 -3.37 1.03 -0.58
C SER A 22 -3.36 -0.49 -0.60
N THR A 23 -3.67 -1.13 0.54
CA THR A 23 -3.74 -2.60 0.64
C THR A 23 -4.83 -3.19 -0.25
N LEU A 24 -6.02 -2.56 -0.28
CA LEU A 24 -7.12 -2.97 -1.15
C LEU A 24 -6.78 -2.78 -2.63
N SER A 25 -6.07 -1.72 -2.98
CA SER A 25 -5.62 -1.47 -4.35
C SER A 25 -4.62 -2.55 -4.82
N VAL A 26 -3.67 -2.94 -3.96
CA VAL A 26 -2.76 -4.06 -4.26
C VAL A 26 -3.50 -5.40 -4.35
N LEU A 27 -4.51 -5.63 -3.50
CA LEU A 27 -5.37 -6.82 -3.61
C LEU A 27 -6.12 -6.86 -4.94
N ALA A 28 -6.69 -5.73 -5.36
CA ALA A 28 -7.36 -5.61 -6.66
C ALA A 28 -6.39 -5.85 -7.83
N GLN A 29 -5.13 -5.42 -7.71
CA GLN A 29 -4.08 -5.74 -8.67
C GLN A 29 -3.78 -7.24 -8.73
N ALA A 30 -3.76 -7.94 -7.60
CA ALA A 30 -3.59 -9.39 -7.58
C ALA A 30 -4.76 -10.12 -8.28
N VAL A 31 -6.00 -9.66 -8.06
CA VAL A 31 -7.19 -10.21 -8.74
C VAL A 31 -7.12 -9.98 -10.25
N THR A 32 -6.81 -8.76 -10.69
CA THR A 32 -6.70 -8.43 -12.12
C THR A 32 -5.52 -9.11 -12.79
N ALA A 33 -4.41 -9.36 -12.08
CA ALA A 33 -3.31 -10.17 -12.57
C ALA A 33 -3.75 -11.63 -12.82
N GLY A 34 -4.48 -12.22 -11.88
CA GLY A 34 -5.04 -13.58 -12.05
C GLY A 34 -6.02 -13.68 -13.22
N GLN A 35 -6.86 -12.67 -13.42
CA GLN A 35 -7.75 -12.57 -14.58
C GLN A 35 -6.95 -12.48 -15.89
N LEU A 36 -5.93 -11.62 -15.94
CA LEU A 36 -5.05 -11.48 -17.11
C LEU A 36 -4.37 -12.81 -17.45
N MET A 37 -3.81 -13.51 -16.46
CA MET A 37 -3.21 -14.83 -16.65
C MET A 37 -4.21 -15.90 -17.13
N SER A 38 -5.50 -15.68 -16.91
CA SER A 38 -6.58 -16.58 -17.33
C SER A 38 -7.19 -16.18 -18.69
N GLY A 39 -6.55 -15.28 -19.44
CA GLY A 39 -7.02 -14.79 -20.75
C GLY A 39 -7.98 -13.60 -20.68
N GLY A 40 -8.12 -12.94 -19.53
CA GLY A 40 -8.88 -11.70 -19.36
C GLY A 40 -8.18 -10.47 -19.96
N ALA A 41 -8.88 -9.34 -19.99
CA ALA A 41 -8.35 -8.09 -20.54
C ALA A 41 -7.15 -7.55 -19.74
N GLU A 42 -6.12 -7.04 -20.43
CA GLU A 42 -4.93 -6.41 -19.83
C GLU A 42 -5.21 -5.05 -19.18
N SER A 43 -6.15 -4.29 -19.75
CA SER A 43 -6.40 -2.89 -19.38
C SER A 43 -6.64 -2.65 -17.87
N PRO A 44 -7.47 -3.45 -17.15
CA PRO A 44 -7.70 -3.25 -15.72
C PRO A 44 -6.43 -3.39 -14.87
N HIS A 45 -5.54 -4.31 -15.22
CA HIS A 45 -4.29 -4.52 -14.49
C HIS A 45 -3.33 -3.34 -14.75
N GLY A 46 -3.09 -3.02 -16.03
CA GLY A 46 -2.19 -1.94 -16.42
C GLY A 46 -2.63 -0.56 -15.91
N VAL A 47 -3.91 -0.21 -16.03
CA VAL A 47 -4.44 1.07 -15.52
C VAL A 47 -4.42 1.09 -13.98
N GLY A 48 -4.78 -0.02 -13.33
CA GLY A 48 -4.82 -0.10 -11.88
C GLY A 48 -3.45 0.04 -11.19
N ALA A 49 -2.35 -0.24 -11.89
CA ALA A 49 -1.01 0.04 -11.37
C ALA A 49 -0.82 1.53 -11.02
N THR A 50 -1.38 2.44 -11.82
CA THR A 50 -1.33 3.89 -11.53
C THR A 50 -1.99 4.22 -10.20
N ALA A 51 -3.12 3.58 -9.88
CA ALA A 51 -3.81 3.77 -8.62
C ALA A 51 -2.96 3.31 -7.43
N VAL A 52 -2.21 2.20 -7.58
CA VAL A 52 -1.29 1.71 -6.55
C VAL A 52 -0.18 2.74 -6.28
N HIS A 53 0.43 3.33 -7.31
CA HIS A 53 1.48 4.33 -7.11
C HIS A 53 0.96 5.62 -6.48
N VAL A 54 -0.22 6.09 -6.90
CA VAL A 54 -0.86 7.28 -6.30
C VAL A 54 -1.17 7.03 -4.83
N LEU A 55 -1.74 5.88 -4.49
CA LEU A 55 -2.03 5.51 -3.10
C LEU A 55 -0.75 5.30 -2.29
N GLY A 56 0.29 4.70 -2.87
CA GLY A 56 1.60 4.55 -2.24
C GLY A 56 2.26 5.91 -1.91
N LEU A 57 2.17 6.88 -2.83
CA LEU A 57 2.61 8.24 -2.58
C LEU A 57 1.79 8.91 -1.48
N ALA A 58 0.45 8.78 -1.54
CA ALA A 58 -0.42 9.29 -0.49
C ALA A 58 -0.07 8.68 0.87
N GLN A 59 0.20 7.36 0.93
CA GLN A 59 0.59 6.64 2.14
C GLN A 59 1.89 7.20 2.71
N LEU A 60 2.90 7.43 1.86
CA LEU A 60 4.15 8.07 2.27
C LEU A 60 3.91 9.47 2.85
N VAL A 61 3.10 10.29 2.20
CA VAL A 61 2.77 11.65 2.68
C VAL A 61 2.11 11.58 4.05
N VAL A 62 1.06 10.77 4.23
CA VAL A 62 0.38 10.68 5.53
C VAL A 62 1.24 10.01 6.60
N ALA A 63 2.18 9.13 6.24
CA ALA A 63 3.16 8.58 7.16
C ALA A 63 4.15 9.65 7.66
N VAL A 64 4.60 10.55 6.77
CA VAL A 64 5.44 11.70 7.13
C VAL A 64 4.67 12.68 8.02
N LEU A 65 3.38 12.91 7.75
CA LEU A 65 2.51 13.73 8.60
C LEU A 65 2.30 13.09 9.97
N LEU A 66 2.09 11.78 10.04
CA LEU A 66 2.01 11.05 11.31
C LEU A 66 3.32 11.21 12.11
N TRP A 67 4.48 11.17 11.44
CA TRP A 67 5.78 11.26 12.08
C TRP A 67 6.15 12.68 12.54
N ARG A 68 6.23 13.64 11.63
CA ARG A 68 6.81 14.96 11.91
C ARG A 68 5.84 15.86 12.70
N PRO A 69 4.69 16.28 12.14
CA PRO A 69 3.72 17.07 12.89
C PRO A 69 2.92 16.24 13.90
N GLY A 70 2.61 14.97 13.60
CA GLY A 70 1.85 14.09 14.49
C GLY A 70 2.65 13.49 15.65
N ARG A 71 3.99 13.63 15.64
CA ARG A 71 4.93 13.09 16.65
C ARG A 71 4.81 11.58 16.88
N GLY A 72 4.25 10.86 15.90
CA GLY A 72 4.17 9.40 15.88
C GLY A 72 5.49 8.73 15.47
N ALA A 73 5.48 7.41 15.31
CA ALA A 73 6.66 6.70 14.85
C ALA A 73 7.03 7.08 13.41
N GLY A 74 8.33 7.26 13.15
CA GLY A 74 8.85 7.65 11.84
C GLY A 74 9.14 6.51 10.87
N TRP A 75 9.37 5.30 11.38
CA TRP A 75 9.67 4.15 10.53
C TRP A 75 8.58 3.81 9.47
N PRO A 76 7.26 4.03 9.68
CA PRO A 76 6.25 3.80 8.65
C PRO A 76 6.45 4.65 7.40
N ALA A 77 7.09 5.82 7.53
CA ALA A 77 7.45 6.64 6.38
C ALA A 77 8.56 5.97 5.56
N LEU A 78 9.56 5.36 6.22
CA LEU A 78 10.61 4.58 5.54
C LEU A 78 10.04 3.35 4.83
N VAL A 79 9.14 2.63 5.49
CA VAL A 79 8.47 1.46 4.88
C VAL A 79 7.58 1.88 3.71
N SER A 80 6.81 2.96 3.85
CA SER A 80 5.99 3.50 2.75
C SER A 80 6.84 3.97 1.57
N LEU A 81 8.00 4.58 1.82
CA LEU A 81 8.94 4.96 0.78
C LEU A 81 9.49 3.71 0.06
N ALA A 82 9.90 2.68 0.80
CA ALA A 82 10.37 1.42 0.22
C ALA A 82 9.27 0.75 -0.63
N VAL A 83 8.03 0.70 -0.14
CA VAL A 83 6.88 0.17 -0.88
C VAL A 83 6.65 0.93 -2.18
N LEU A 84 6.73 2.26 -2.16
CA LEU A 84 6.55 3.09 -3.35
C LEU A 84 7.64 2.82 -4.40
N LEU A 85 8.91 2.84 -3.99
CA LEU A 85 10.04 2.61 -4.89
C LEU A 85 10.04 1.20 -5.46
N LEU A 86 9.84 0.19 -4.61
CA LEU A 86 9.71 -1.20 -5.03
C LEU A 86 8.46 -1.41 -5.89
N GLY A 87 7.39 -0.65 -5.69
CA GLY A 87 6.20 -0.67 -6.54
C GLY A 87 6.48 -0.20 -7.97
N PHE A 88 7.37 0.78 -8.16
CA PHE A 88 7.83 1.15 -9.50
C PHE A 88 8.69 0.06 -10.15
N VAL A 89 9.61 -0.55 -9.39
CA VAL A 89 10.39 -1.71 -9.86
C VAL A 89 9.44 -2.85 -10.27
N GLN A 90 8.46 -3.15 -9.43
CA GLN A 90 7.47 -4.19 -9.66
C GLN A 90 6.67 -3.95 -10.96
N SER A 91 6.22 -2.71 -11.16
CA SER A 91 5.51 -2.31 -12.38
C SER A 91 6.38 -2.40 -13.63
N ALA A 92 7.66 -2.02 -13.55
CA ALA A 92 8.62 -2.17 -14.64
C ALA A 92 8.86 -3.66 -14.99
N MET A 93 9.04 -4.53 -13.98
CA MET A 93 9.17 -5.97 -14.21
C MET A 93 7.91 -6.55 -14.87
N GLY A 94 6.72 -6.08 -14.47
CA GLY A 94 5.44 -6.49 -15.06
C GLY A 94 5.31 -6.06 -16.52
N GLY A 95 5.58 -4.79 -16.81
CA GLY A 95 5.54 -4.24 -18.16
C GLY A 95 6.57 -4.87 -19.11
N SER A 96 7.68 -5.39 -18.57
CA SER A 96 8.69 -6.14 -19.34
C SER A 96 8.40 -7.64 -19.49
N GLY A 97 7.29 -8.14 -18.91
CA GLY A 97 6.91 -9.55 -18.99
C GLY A 97 7.71 -10.50 -18.10
N VAL A 98 8.54 -9.99 -17.17
CA VAL A 98 9.36 -10.81 -16.26
C VAL A 98 8.55 -11.24 -15.05
N VAL A 99 7.58 -12.12 -15.28
CA VAL A 99 6.60 -12.59 -14.29
C VAL A 99 7.26 -13.28 -13.08
N THR A 100 8.39 -13.94 -13.30
CA THR A 100 9.18 -14.65 -12.26
C THR A 100 9.67 -13.74 -11.14
N VAL A 101 9.87 -12.45 -11.42
CA VAL A 101 10.23 -11.44 -10.41
C VAL A 101 9.00 -10.62 -10.01
N HIS A 102 8.17 -10.25 -10.98
CA HIS A 102 6.98 -9.42 -10.76
C HIS A 102 6.01 -10.02 -9.73
N VAL A 103 5.70 -11.32 -9.84
CA VAL A 103 4.71 -11.98 -8.98
C VAL A 103 5.22 -12.13 -7.53
N PRO A 104 6.42 -12.68 -7.26
CA PRO A 104 6.93 -12.77 -5.89
C PRO A 104 7.09 -11.40 -5.23
N LEU A 105 7.59 -10.40 -5.97
CA LEU A 105 7.72 -9.04 -5.45
C LEU A 105 6.35 -8.42 -5.13
N GLY A 106 5.37 -8.58 -6.01
CA GLY A 106 4.00 -8.13 -5.78
C GLY A 106 3.39 -8.75 -4.52
N MET A 107 3.59 -10.05 -4.31
CA MET A 107 3.11 -10.75 -3.11
C MET A 107 3.80 -10.28 -1.82
N ALA A 108 5.11 -10.03 -1.88
CA ALA A 108 5.87 -9.47 -0.76
C ALA A 108 5.38 -8.06 -0.39
N LEU A 109 5.13 -7.21 -1.39
CA LEU A 109 4.58 -5.86 -1.17
C LEU A 109 3.16 -5.91 -0.61
N PHE A 110 2.33 -6.85 -1.07
CA PHE A 110 1.00 -7.07 -0.50
C PHE A 110 1.08 -7.47 0.98
N GLY A 111 1.91 -8.46 1.31
CA GLY A 111 2.12 -8.88 2.70
C GLY A 111 2.64 -7.76 3.60
N LEU A 112 3.59 -6.95 3.10
CA LEU A 112 4.12 -5.79 3.81
C LEU A 112 3.03 -4.71 4.04
N SER A 113 2.15 -4.50 3.06
CA SER A 113 1.03 -3.56 3.17
C SER A 113 0.01 -4.01 4.21
N VAL A 114 -0.36 -5.30 4.20
CA VAL A 114 -1.23 -5.90 5.22
C VAL A 114 -0.60 -5.79 6.61
N TRP A 115 0.67 -6.13 6.74
CA TRP A 115 1.39 -6.04 8.02
C TRP A 115 1.40 -4.61 8.56
N LEU A 116 1.72 -3.63 7.71
CA LEU A 116 1.73 -2.21 8.08
C LEU A 116 0.33 -1.72 8.48
N LEU A 117 -0.71 -2.14 7.74
CA LEU A 117 -2.10 -1.85 8.07
C LEU A 117 -2.44 -2.43 9.45
N VAL A 118 -2.25 -3.73 9.68
CA VAL A 118 -2.55 -4.38 10.96
C VAL A 118 -1.81 -3.71 12.11
N TRP A 119 -0.53 -3.43 11.93
CA TRP A 119 0.27 -2.70 12.90
C TRP A 119 -0.34 -1.34 13.26
N SER A 120 -0.90 -0.61 12.28
CA SER A 120 -1.45 0.73 12.49
C SER A 120 -2.70 0.73 13.37
N TRP A 121 -3.41 -0.39 13.47
CA TRP A 121 -4.59 -0.56 14.32
C TRP A 121 -4.27 -1.14 15.70
N ARG A 122 -3.07 -1.69 15.89
CA ARG A 122 -2.61 -2.25 17.18
C ARG A 122 -1.93 -1.21 18.07
N ARG A 123 -1.95 0.06 17.66
CA ARG A 123 -1.40 1.21 18.38
C ARG A 123 -2.51 2.07 18.95
#